data_AF-B0SQ96-F1
#
_entry.id   AF-B0SQ96-F1
#
_cell.length_a   1.000
_cell.length_b   1.000
_cell.length_c   1.000
_cell.angle_alpha   90.00
_cell.angle_beta   90.00
_cell.angle_gamma   90.00
#
_symmetry.space_group_name_H-M   'P 1'
#
loop_
_entity.id
_entity.type
_entity.pdbx_description
1 polymer ?
#
loop_
_entity_poly.entity_id
_entity_poly.type
_entity_poly.pdbx_seq_one_letter_code
_entity_poly.pdbx_strand_id
1 'polypeptide(L)'
;MSKILVGFPSIPKNLYDRMTPTRTIQAFIDAKKENTAPSQEVWNSLKTYRQWSEPELIGLRNASGYYPDIYFEPGMDETISKLLAKINERVVPHKF
;
A
#
# COMPACT_ATOMS: atom_id res chain seq x y z
N MET A 1 -37.12 22.90 -25.92
CA MET A 1 -36.86 22.02 -24.76
C MET A 1 -35.36 22.00 -24.52
N SER A 2 -34.89 22.67 -23.46
CA SER A 2 -33.45 22.78 -23.16
C SER A 2 -33.05 21.66 -22.20
N LYS A 3 -32.10 20.80 -22.60
CA LYS A 3 -31.57 19.73 -21.74
C LYS A 3 -30.60 20.35 -20.73
N ILE A 4 -30.93 20.25 -19.45
CA ILE A 4 -30.04 20.59 -18.35
C ILE A 4 -28.92 19.54 -18.31
N LEU A 5 -27.70 19.94 -18.64
CA LEU A 5 -26.49 19.18 -18.33
C LEU A 5 -26.24 19.31 -16.83
N VAL A 6 -26.67 18.31 -16.07
CA VAL A 6 -26.26 18.15 -14.67
C VAL A 6 -24.76 17.88 -14.64
N GLY A 7 -23.99 18.89 -14.22
CA GLY A 7 -22.56 18.75 -13.99
C GLY A 7 -22.32 17.73 -12.89
N PHE A 8 -21.63 16.64 -13.23
CA PHE A 8 -21.08 15.74 -12.22
C PHE A 8 -20.13 16.56 -11.32
N PRO A 9 -20.20 16.44 -9.99
CA PRO A 9 -19.23 17.07 -9.12
C PRO A 9 -17.84 16.54 -9.49
N SER A 10 -16.95 17.44 -9.91
CA SER A 10 -15.56 17.10 -10.18
C SER A 10 -14.94 16.58 -8.88
N ILE A 11 -14.54 15.31 -8.88
CA ILE A 11 -13.86 14.69 -7.73
C ILE A 11 -12.61 15.54 -7.43
N PRO A 12 -12.41 16.01 -6.18
CA PRO A 12 -11.25 16.82 -5.85
C PRO A 12 -9.97 16.07 -6.26
N LYS A 13 -9.12 16.74 -7.05
CA LYS A 13 -7.84 16.18 -7.55
C LYS A 13 -7.01 15.51 -6.43
N ASN A 14 -7.08 16.06 -5.21
CA ASN A 14 -6.39 15.57 -4.02
C ASN A 14 -6.88 14.22 -3.45
N LEU A 15 -8.01 13.65 -3.89
CA LEU A 15 -8.52 12.37 -3.36
C LEU A 15 -7.82 11.15 -3.97
N TYR A 16 -7.15 11.32 -5.12
CA TYR A 16 -6.42 10.26 -5.84
C TYR A 16 -4.90 10.50 -5.91
N ASP A 17 -4.39 11.58 -5.33
CA ASP A 17 -2.96 11.97 -5.43
C ASP A 17 -2.00 11.07 -4.61
N ARG A 18 -2.52 10.05 -3.91
CA ARG A 18 -1.70 9.09 -3.19
C ARG A 18 -1.98 7.68 -3.68
N MET A 19 -0.94 7.05 -4.23
CA MET A 19 -0.94 5.65 -4.63
C MET A 19 -1.36 4.77 -3.46
N THR A 20 -2.42 3.96 -3.65
CA THR A 20 -2.88 3.02 -2.64
C THR A 20 -1.83 1.93 -2.39
N PRO A 21 -1.75 1.34 -1.19
CA PRO A 21 -0.79 0.29 -0.89
C PRO A 21 -0.79 -0.88 -1.88
N THR A 22 -1.96 -1.35 -2.28
CA THR A 22 -2.10 -2.38 -3.32
C THR A 22 -1.52 -1.94 -4.65
N ARG A 23 -1.79 -0.69 -5.09
CA ARG A 23 -1.24 -0.17 -6.34
C ARG A 23 0.26 0.00 -6.26
N THR A 24 0.78 0.40 -5.11
CA THR A 24 2.21 0.53 -4.84
C THR A 24 2.95 -0.79 -4.97
N ILE A 25 2.44 -1.85 -4.32
CA ILE A 25 3.02 -3.20 -4.42
C ILE A 25 2.97 -3.69 -5.86
N GLN A 26 1.82 -3.53 -6.54
CA GLN A 26 1.66 -3.97 -7.92
C GLN A 26 2.63 -3.25 -8.86
N ALA A 27 2.72 -1.93 -8.76
CA ALA A 27 3.61 -1.13 -9.60
C ALA A 27 5.10 -1.46 -9.37
N PHE A 28 5.46 -1.80 -8.13
CA PHE A 28 6.80 -2.31 -7.83
C PHE A 28 7.06 -3.63 -8.57
N ILE A 29 6.14 -4.59 -8.44
CA ILE A 29 6.25 -5.92 -9.07
C ILE A 29 6.31 -5.79 -10.61
N ASP A 30 5.47 -4.95 -11.20
CA ASP A 30 5.43 -4.74 -12.65
C ASP A 30 6.77 -4.19 -13.15
N ALA A 31 7.35 -3.19 -12.45
CA ALA A 31 8.67 -2.68 -12.79
C ALA A 31 9.74 -3.77 -12.74
N LYS A 32 9.71 -4.66 -11.73
CA LYS A 32 10.64 -5.79 -11.64
C LYS A 32 10.47 -6.81 -12.75
N LYS A 33 9.24 -7.12 -13.13
CA LYS A 33 8.95 -8.02 -14.26
C LYS A 33 9.44 -7.45 -15.59
N GLU A 34 9.34 -6.14 -15.76
CA GLU A 34 9.80 -5.42 -16.96
C GLU A 34 11.30 -5.14 -16.96
N ASN A 35 12.04 -5.54 -15.92
CA ASN A 35 13.45 -5.19 -15.71
C ASN A 35 13.70 -3.67 -15.69
N THR A 36 12.72 -2.90 -15.21
CA THR A 36 12.81 -1.45 -15.02
C THR A 36 12.91 -1.10 -13.53
N ALA A 37 13.35 0.15 -13.26
CA ALA A 37 13.39 0.66 -11.90
C ALA A 37 11.98 1.14 -11.47
N PRO A 38 11.49 0.75 -10.28
CA PRO A 38 10.27 1.32 -9.73
C PRO A 38 10.37 2.84 -9.63
N SER A 39 9.27 3.54 -9.92
CA SER A 39 9.27 5.01 -9.90
C SER A 39 9.49 5.57 -8.50
N GLN A 40 9.94 6.83 -8.41
CA GLN A 40 10.10 7.52 -7.13
C GLN A 40 8.78 7.61 -6.35
N GLU A 41 7.65 7.68 -7.04
CA GLU A 41 6.32 7.68 -6.43
C GLU A 41 6.01 6.35 -5.72
N VAL A 42 6.35 5.21 -6.35
CA VAL A 42 6.24 3.88 -5.74
C VAL A 42 7.07 3.81 -4.46
N TRP A 43 8.33 4.26 -4.51
CA TRP A 43 9.20 4.29 -3.33
C TRP A 43 8.67 5.22 -2.24
N ASN A 44 8.13 6.38 -2.60
CA ASN A 44 7.56 7.32 -1.65
C ASN A 44 6.32 6.73 -0.95
N SER A 45 5.48 6.01 -1.69
CA SER A 45 4.34 5.30 -1.10
C SER A 45 4.78 4.12 -0.23
N LEU A 46 5.76 3.31 -0.66
CA LEU A 46 6.32 2.20 0.14
C LEU A 46 6.84 2.66 1.50
N LYS A 47 7.44 3.85 1.59
CA LYS A 47 7.91 4.43 2.87
C LYS A 47 6.81 4.64 3.90
N THR A 48 5.54 4.62 3.49
CA THR A 48 4.39 4.77 4.39
C THR A 48 3.87 3.45 4.96
N TYR A 49 4.51 2.31 4.66
CA TYR A 49 4.00 0.97 5.01
C TYR A 49 3.64 0.77 6.48
N ARG A 50 4.30 1.49 7.41
CA ARG A 50 4.01 1.43 8.84
C ARG A 50 2.57 1.85 9.21
N GLN A 51 1.86 2.51 8.29
CA GLN A 51 0.49 2.97 8.43
C GLN A 51 -0.52 2.07 7.69
N TRP A 52 -0.05 1.06 6.96
CA TRP A 52 -0.90 0.21 6.15
C TRP A 52 -1.70 -0.77 7.00
N SER A 53 -2.84 -1.19 6.47
CA SER A 53 -3.71 -2.19 7.09
C SER A 53 -3.10 -3.59 7.03
N GLU A 54 -3.65 -4.52 7.81
CA GLU A 54 -3.18 -5.90 7.85
C GLU A 54 -3.11 -6.59 6.47
N PRO A 55 -4.14 -6.54 5.60
CA PRO A 55 -4.07 -7.15 4.28
C PRO A 55 -2.93 -6.59 3.41
N GLU A 56 -2.67 -5.30 3.53
CA GLU A 56 -1.64 -4.59 2.76
C GLU A 56 -0.23 -4.95 3.27
N LEU A 57 -0.06 -5.05 4.58
CA LEU A 57 1.18 -5.52 5.21
C LEU A 57 1.48 -6.98 4.87
N ILE A 58 0.47 -7.86 4.86
CA ILE A 58 0.60 -9.24 4.40
C ILE A 58 0.97 -9.27 2.91
N GLY A 59 0.32 -8.45 2.09
CA GLY A 59 0.63 -8.32 0.67
C GLY A 59 2.08 -7.89 0.42
N LEU A 60 2.57 -6.91 1.18
CA LEU A 60 3.96 -6.45 1.13
C LEU A 60 4.94 -7.56 1.49
N ARG A 61 4.67 -8.30 2.57
CA ARG A 61 5.49 -9.43 3.01
C ARG A 61 5.49 -10.59 2.02
N ASN A 62 4.35 -10.85 1.38
CA ASN A 62 4.28 -11.87 0.34
C ASN A 62 5.07 -11.46 -0.91
N ALA A 63 4.98 -10.17 -1.30
CA ALA A 63 5.74 -9.64 -2.42
C ALA A 63 7.26 -9.74 -2.19
N SER A 64 7.73 -9.51 -0.96
CA SER A 64 9.16 -9.64 -0.62
C SER A 64 9.70 -11.05 -0.76
N GLY A 65 8.85 -12.08 -0.71
CA GLY A 65 9.25 -13.46 -0.98
C GLY A 65 9.70 -13.70 -2.43
N TYR A 66 9.22 -12.88 -3.37
CA TYR A 66 9.60 -12.95 -4.79
C TYR A 66 10.57 -11.84 -5.19
N TYR A 67 10.40 -10.65 -4.60
CA TYR A 67 11.18 -9.46 -4.89
C TYR A 67 11.71 -8.86 -3.58
N PRO A 68 12.82 -9.39 -3.02
CA PRO A 68 13.29 -9.02 -1.69
C PRO A 68 13.73 -7.56 -1.57
N ASP A 69 14.07 -6.92 -2.69
CA ASP A 69 14.46 -5.52 -2.75
C ASP A 69 13.30 -4.53 -2.60
N ILE A 70 12.06 -5.02 -2.50
CA ILE A 70 10.93 -4.19 -2.04
C ILE A 70 11.13 -3.72 -0.60
N TYR A 71 11.93 -4.46 0.18
CA TYR A 71 12.40 -4.02 1.48
C TYR A 71 13.58 -3.07 1.31
N PHE A 72 13.34 -1.80 1.67
CA PHE A 72 14.30 -0.71 1.46
C PHE A 72 15.09 -0.33 2.71
N GLU A 73 14.81 -0.95 3.85
CA GLU A 73 15.51 -0.68 5.11
C GLU A 73 15.78 -1.96 5.91
N PRO A 74 16.88 -2.01 6.69
CA PRO A 74 17.14 -3.11 7.59
C PRO A 74 16.03 -3.27 8.64
N GLY A 75 15.69 -4.50 9.00
CA GLY A 75 14.70 -4.76 10.05
C GLY A 75 13.24 -4.62 9.60
N MET A 76 12.98 -4.52 8.30
CA MET A 76 11.65 -4.24 7.76
C MET A 76 10.69 -5.43 7.98
N ASP A 77 11.13 -6.68 7.81
CA ASP A 77 10.29 -7.87 8.06
C ASP A 77 9.90 -7.99 9.54
N GLU A 78 10.84 -7.69 10.44
CA GLU A 78 10.60 -7.66 11.89
C GLU A 78 9.63 -6.54 12.25
N THR A 79 9.73 -5.39 11.59
CA THR A 79 8.81 -4.28 11.78
C THR A 79 7.40 -4.64 11.31
N ILE A 80 7.26 -5.24 10.13
CA ILE A 80 5.99 -5.74 9.60
C ILE A 80 5.38 -6.77 10.55
N SER A 81 6.20 -7.72 11.04
CA SER A 81 5.75 -8.75 11.99
C SER A 81 5.21 -8.15 13.29
N LYS A 82 5.87 -7.12 13.84
CA LYS A 82 5.39 -6.39 15.03
C LYS A 82 4.08 -5.64 14.77
N LEU A 83 3.93 -5.03 13.60
CA LEU A 83 2.70 -4.33 13.22
C LEU A 83 1.52 -5.30 13.12
N LEU A 84 1.72 -6.44 12.46
CA LEU A 84 0.69 -7.49 12.34
C LEU A 84 0.30 -8.05 13.71
N ALA A 85 1.27 -8.33 14.58
CA ALA A 85 1.00 -8.79 15.95
C ALA A 85 0.14 -7.78 16.73
N LYS A 86 0.48 -6.48 16.66
CA LYS A 86 -0.28 -5.41 17.32
C LYS A 86 -1.71 -5.27 16.79
N ILE A 87 -1.93 -5.52 15.50
CA ILE A 87 -3.28 -5.51 14.92
C ILE A 87 -4.07 -6.69 15.48
N ASN A 88 -3.50 -7.90 15.51
CA ASN A 88 -4.13 -9.09 16.07
C ASN A 88 -4.51 -8.94 17.55
N GLU A 89 -3.65 -8.34 18.37
CA GLU A 89 -3.96 -8.06 19.79
C GLU A 89 -5.21 -7.21 19.97
N ARG A 90 -5.48 -6.27 19.06
CA ARG A 90 -6.67 -5.39 19.10
C ARG A 90 -7.97 -6.11 18.71
N VAL A 91 -7.87 -7.20 17.96
CA VAL A 91 -9.02 -7.95 17.45
C VAL A 91 -9.51 -9.00 18.46
N VAL A 92 -8.69 -9.35 19.47
CA VAL A 92 -9.12 -10.26 20.54
C VAL A 92 -10.20 -9.57 21.38
N PRO A 93 -11.46 -10.06 21.39
CA PRO A 93 -12.48 -9.53 22.28
C PRO A 93 -12.01 -9.75 23.72
N HIS A 94 -11.93 -8.69 24.52
CA HIS A 94 -11.83 -8.88 25.97
C HIS A 94 -13.05 -9.67 26.41
N LYS A 95 -12.84 -10.94 26.77
CA LYS A 95 -13.83 -11.74 27.49
C LYS A 95 -14.02 -11.07 28.84
N PHE A 96 -15.13 -10.36 29.00
CA PHE A 96 -15.67 -9.97 30.29
C PHE A 96 -16.23 -11.20 31.00
#